data_AF-A0A3D1UMM8-F1
#
_entry.id   AF-A0A3D1UMM8-F1
#
_cell.length_a   1.000
_cell.length_b   1.000
_cell.length_c   1.000
_cell.angle_alpha   90.00
_cell.angle_beta   90.00
_cell.angle_gamma   90.00
#
_symmetry.space_group_name_H-M   'P 1'
#
loop_
_entity.id
_entity.type
_entity.pdbx_description
1 polymer ?
#
loop_
_entity_poly.entity_id
_entity_poly.type
_entity_poly.pdbx_seq_one_letter_code
_entity_poly.pdbx_strand_id
1 'polypeptide(L)'
;MNRHCEYLCWNTPAADWNEAIPLGNGSIGAMVFGNPDGETIALNHDTLWSGRPNNRLNPAVRDALPETIRLIKNGKYRKADSCLQKSLGMLRTNSYLPAGTLHILFGNEGRAADFLRELDLASACAKIKYFKFSCFFE
;
A
#
# COMPACT_ATOMS: atom_id res chain seq x y z
N MET A 1 -27.54 14.65 -20.27
CA MET A 1 -26.24 14.02 -19.96
C MET A 1 -26.40 13.30 -18.62
N ASN A 2 -26.64 11.99 -18.63
CA ASN A 2 -26.65 11.19 -17.40
C ASN A 2 -25.20 11.07 -16.92
N ARG A 3 -24.83 11.82 -15.88
CA ARG A 3 -23.63 11.50 -15.11
C ARG A 3 -23.98 10.26 -14.31
N HIS A 4 -23.41 9.12 -14.68
CA HIS A 4 -23.33 7.99 -13.79
C HIS A 4 -22.48 8.45 -12.61
N CYS A 5 -23.11 8.78 -11.48
CA CYS A 5 -22.40 9.07 -10.26
C CYS A 5 -21.88 7.74 -9.71
N GLU A 6 -20.62 7.43 -10.00
CA GLU A 6 -19.96 6.23 -9.53
C GLU A 6 -19.49 6.46 -8.09
N TYR A 7 -20.36 6.09 -7.15
CA TYR A 7 -20.04 6.04 -5.73
C TYR A 7 -19.73 4.60 -5.32
N LEU A 8 -18.75 4.44 -4.42
CA LEU A 8 -18.62 3.24 -3.61
C LEU A 8 -19.10 3.57 -2.20
N CYS A 9 -20.03 2.78 -1.65
CA CYS A 9 -20.70 3.08 -0.39
C CYS A 9 -20.65 1.89 0.58
N TRP A 10 -20.48 2.19 1.87
CA TRP A 10 -20.48 1.23 2.97
C TRP A 10 -21.28 1.79 4.15
N ASN A 11 -21.99 0.93 4.87
CA ASN A 11 -22.80 1.30 6.03
C ASN A 11 -22.17 0.91 7.38
N THR A 12 -20.88 0.55 7.36
CA THR A 12 -20.07 0.26 8.55
C THR A 12 -18.69 0.89 8.44
N PRO A 13 -18.04 1.23 9.57
CA PRO A 13 -16.61 1.57 9.59
C PRO A 13 -15.77 0.40 9.06
N ALA A 14 -14.60 0.70 8.51
CA ALA A 14 -13.66 -0.34 8.09
C ALA A 14 -13.11 -1.10 9.30
N ALA A 15 -13.21 -2.44 9.27
CA ALA A 15 -12.66 -3.30 10.33
C ALA A 15 -11.14 -3.49 10.18
N ASP A 16 -10.63 -3.47 8.96
CA ASP A 16 -9.21 -3.58 8.65
C ASP A 16 -8.81 -2.74 7.42
N TRP A 17 -7.51 -2.77 7.10
CA TRP A 17 -6.92 -1.98 6.02
C TRP A 17 -7.54 -2.26 4.64
N ASN A 18 -7.98 -3.49 4.36
CA ASN A 18 -8.55 -3.87 3.06
C ASN A 18 -9.94 -3.28 2.84
N GLU A 19 -10.62 -2.87 3.91
CA GLU A 19 -11.93 -2.22 3.84
C GLU A 19 -11.81 -0.68 3.83
N ALA A 20 -10.65 -0.12 4.17
CA ALA A 20 -10.44 1.32 4.21
C ALA A 20 -10.51 1.96 2.79
N ILE A 21 -10.90 3.23 2.70
CA ILE A 21 -11.06 3.93 1.41
C ILE A 21 -9.69 4.44 0.98
N PRO A 22 -9.20 4.06 -0.21
CA PRO A 22 -7.97 4.60 -0.76
C PRO A 22 -8.21 5.99 -1.35
N LEU A 23 -7.37 6.94 -0.96
CA LEU A 23 -7.24 8.26 -1.57
C LEU A 23 -5.77 8.52 -1.90
N GLY A 24 -5.51 9.34 -2.91
CA GLY A 24 -4.15 9.78 -3.21
C GLY A 24 -4.06 10.78 -4.34
N ASN A 25 -2.92 11.45 -4.43
CA ASN A 25 -2.61 12.44 -5.46
C ASN A 25 -1.44 12.02 -6.37
N GLY A 26 -1.11 10.72 -6.37
CA GLY A 26 0.01 10.14 -7.09
C GLY A 26 1.31 10.05 -6.28
N SER A 27 1.53 10.94 -5.30
CA SER A 27 2.69 10.87 -4.41
C SER A 27 2.30 10.51 -2.98
N ILE A 28 1.33 11.22 -2.40
CA ILE A 28 0.77 10.93 -1.08
C ILE A 28 -0.45 10.03 -1.24
N GLY A 29 -0.51 8.98 -0.42
CA GLY A 29 -1.65 8.08 -0.30
C GLY A 29 -2.21 8.06 1.11
N ALA A 30 -3.50 7.82 1.23
CA ALA A 30 -4.22 7.70 2.48
C ALA A 30 -5.23 6.55 2.42
N MET A 31 -5.35 5.78 3.50
CA MET A 31 -6.39 4.79 3.70
C MET A 31 -7.26 5.23 4.87
N VAL A 32 -8.51 5.60 4.59
CA VAL A 32 -9.44 6.21 5.55
C VAL A 32 -10.37 5.16 6.14
N PHE A 33 -10.42 4.99 7.46
CA PHE A 33 -11.18 3.91 8.09
C PHE A 33 -12.65 4.27 8.37
N GLY A 34 -12.93 5.53 8.74
CA GLY A 34 -14.29 6.02 8.98
C GLY A 34 -14.84 5.69 10.36
N ASN A 35 -14.01 5.61 11.41
CA ASN A 35 -14.50 5.22 12.75
C ASN A 35 -15.13 6.43 13.50
N PRO A 36 -16.42 6.36 13.90
CA PRO A 36 -17.14 7.44 14.60
C PRO A 36 -16.64 7.80 16.00
N ASP A 37 -15.86 6.94 16.65
CA ASP A 37 -15.29 7.20 17.99
C ASP A 37 -13.91 7.86 17.91
N GLY A 38 -13.30 7.83 16.73
CA GLY A 38 -12.00 8.41 16.45
C GLY A 38 -11.46 7.86 15.14
N GLU A 39 -11.03 8.74 14.24
CA GLU A 39 -10.60 8.35 12.91
C GLU A 39 -9.16 7.82 12.92
N THR A 40 -8.91 6.86 12.03
CA THR A 40 -7.58 6.36 11.70
C THR A 40 -7.36 6.51 10.21
N ILE A 41 -6.27 7.19 9.85
CA ILE A 41 -5.86 7.35 8.46
C ILE A 41 -4.44 6.81 8.33
N ALA A 42 -4.27 5.67 7.63
CA ALA A 42 -2.94 5.17 7.31
C ALA A 42 -2.37 5.94 6.12
N LEU A 43 -1.13 6.41 6.25
CA LEU A 43 -0.50 7.32 5.29
C LEU A 43 0.67 6.65 4.57
N ASN A 44 0.82 7.01 3.30
CA ASN A 44 1.88 6.56 2.42
C ASN A 44 2.45 7.72 1.62
N HIS A 45 3.74 7.62 1.27
CA HIS A 45 4.41 8.54 0.36
C HIS A 45 5.21 7.70 -0.64
N ASP A 46 5.03 7.90 -1.93
CA ASP A 46 5.56 7.08 -3.03
C ASP A 46 7.09 6.90 -3.00
N THR A 47 7.83 7.92 -2.58
CA THR A 47 9.30 7.91 -2.45
C THR A 47 9.84 7.45 -1.09
N LEU A 48 8.99 7.06 -0.13
CA LEU A 48 9.45 6.56 1.16
C LEU A 48 9.84 5.08 1.08
N TRP A 49 11.13 4.83 0.87
CA TRP A 49 11.72 3.50 0.77
C TRP A 49 12.85 3.31 1.79
N SER A 50 13.08 2.06 2.17
CA SER A 50 14.22 1.72 3.01
C SER A 50 15.55 1.84 2.25
N GLY A 51 16.65 1.85 3.01
CA GLY A 51 17.99 1.81 2.44
C GLY A 51 18.44 3.15 1.84
N ARG A 52 19.40 3.07 0.93
CA ARG A 52 20.04 4.21 0.29
C ARG A 52 20.49 3.79 -1.12
N PRO A 53 20.84 4.74 -2.01
CA PRO A 53 21.48 4.41 -3.27
C PRO A 53 22.66 3.45 -3.04
N ASN A 54 22.65 2.31 -3.73
CA ASN A 54 23.70 1.31 -3.63
C ASN A 54 24.06 0.73 -5.00
N ASN A 55 25.35 0.51 -5.22
CA ASN A 55 25.80 -0.25 -6.38
C ASN A 55 25.67 -1.75 -6.06
N ARG A 56 24.79 -2.43 -6.78
CA ARG A 56 24.53 -3.87 -6.61
C ARG A 56 25.18 -4.73 -7.68
N LEU A 57 25.98 -4.14 -8.55
CA LEU A 57 26.73 -4.89 -9.55
C LEU A 57 27.77 -5.74 -8.84
N ASN A 58 27.67 -7.06 -8.99
CA ASN A 58 28.70 -7.99 -8.57
C ASN A 58 29.56 -8.39 -9.78
N PRO A 59 30.83 -7.94 -9.87
CA PRO A 59 31.72 -8.29 -10.98
C PRO A 59 31.90 -9.79 -11.17
N ALA A 60 31.78 -10.59 -10.09
CA ALA A 60 31.92 -12.04 -10.14
C ALA A 60 30.84 -12.73 -10.99
N VAL A 61 29.72 -12.06 -11.29
CA VAL A 61 28.70 -12.59 -12.21
C VAL A 61 29.26 -12.74 -13.61
N ARG A 62 29.96 -11.71 -14.10
CA ARG A 62 30.57 -11.72 -15.43
C ARG A 62 31.53 -12.90 -15.59
N ASP A 63 32.34 -13.14 -14.57
CA ASP A 63 33.37 -14.17 -14.60
C ASP A 63 32.77 -15.59 -14.52
N ALA A 64 31.59 -15.76 -13.92
CA ALA A 64 30.87 -17.03 -13.84
C ALA A 64 30.04 -17.38 -15.10
N LEU A 65 29.75 -16.40 -15.97
CA LEU A 65 28.91 -16.61 -17.16
C LEU A 65 29.47 -17.65 -18.15
N PRO A 66 30.78 -17.64 -18.52
CA PRO A 66 31.31 -18.61 -19.48
C PRO A 66 31.12 -20.06 -19.02
N GLU A 67 31.38 -20.35 -17.75
CA GLU A 67 31.22 -21.68 -17.17
C GLU A 67 29.76 -22.08 -17.06
N THR A 68 28.91 -21.15 -16.63
CA THR A 68 27.45 -21.36 -16.54
C THR A 68 26.88 -21.74 -17.91
N ILE A 69 27.25 -21.00 -18.97
CA ILE A 69 26.84 -21.28 -20.36
C ILE A 69 27.36 -22.65 -20.81
N ARG A 70 28.62 -23.00 -20.50
CA ARG A 70 29.20 -24.32 -20.81
C ARG A 70 28.40 -25.45 -20.15
N LEU A 71 28.01 -25.28 -18.88
CA LEU A 71 27.23 -26.28 -18.15
C LEU A 71 25.81 -26.43 -18.73
N ILE A 72 25.16 -25.33 -19.13
CA ILE A 72 23.86 -25.35 -19.81
C ILE A 72 23.95 -26.11 -21.13
N LYS A 73 24.95 -25.81 -21.98
CA LYS A 73 25.16 -26.49 -23.27
C LYS A 73 25.38 -27.99 -23.13
N ASN A 74 25.91 -28.44 -22.00
CA ASN A 74 26.14 -29.85 -21.69
C ASN A 74 24.99 -30.51 -20.91
N GLY A 75 23.82 -29.86 -20.80
CA GLY A 75 22.65 -30.40 -20.08
C GLY A 75 22.81 -30.46 -18.55
N LYS A 76 23.83 -29.81 -17.97
CA LYS A 76 24.16 -29.86 -16.54
C LYS A 76 23.47 -28.73 -15.76
N TYR A 77 22.14 -28.64 -15.82
CA TYR A 77 21.37 -27.50 -15.32
C TYR A 77 21.55 -27.18 -13.83
N ARG A 78 21.51 -28.18 -12.94
CA ARG A 78 21.72 -27.96 -11.49
C ARG A 78 23.10 -27.38 -11.17
N LYS A 79 24.12 -27.82 -11.92
CA LYS A 79 25.49 -27.30 -11.77
C LYS A 79 25.59 -25.88 -12.30
N ALA A 80 24.91 -25.58 -13.42
CA ALA A 80 24.84 -24.23 -13.97
C ALA A 80 24.18 -23.25 -12.99
N ASP A 81 23.04 -23.63 -12.41
CA ASP A 81 22.35 -22.82 -11.40
C ASP A 81 23.23 -22.57 -10.18
N SER A 82 23.82 -23.63 -9.60
CA SER A 82 24.75 -23.49 -8.47
C SER A 82 25.99 -22.64 -8.80
N CYS A 83 26.47 -22.68 -10.05
CA CYS A 83 27.60 -21.89 -10.53
C CYS A 83 27.25 -20.40 -10.53
N LEU A 84 26.08 -20.03 -11.08
CA LEU A 84 25.65 -18.64 -11.16
C LEU A 84 25.23 -18.08 -9.79
N GLN A 85 24.48 -18.84 -8.99
CA GLN A 85 23.96 -18.40 -7.69
C GLN A 85 25.07 -17.92 -6.74
N LYS A 86 26.22 -18.60 -6.73
CA LYS A 86 27.38 -18.20 -5.93
C LYS A 86 27.88 -16.79 -6.26
N SER A 87 27.70 -16.36 -7.50
CA SER A 87 28.13 -15.05 -7.97
C SER A 87 27.06 -13.96 -7.87
N LEU A 88 25.77 -14.30 -7.70
CA LEU A 88 24.70 -13.29 -7.67
C LEU A 88 24.71 -12.44 -6.38
N GLY A 89 25.17 -13.00 -5.25
CA GLY A 89 25.17 -12.30 -3.96
C GLY A 89 23.75 -11.98 -3.45
N MET A 90 23.64 -11.09 -2.44
CA MET A 90 22.32 -10.65 -1.92
C MET A 90 21.72 -9.57 -2.82
N LEU A 91 20.90 -9.98 -3.79
CA LEU A 91 20.16 -9.09 -4.69
C LEU A 91 18.83 -8.57 -4.09
N ARG A 92 18.77 -8.32 -2.78
CA ARG A 92 17.53 -7.83 -2.18
C ARG A 92 17.27 -6.38 -2.56
N THR A 93 16.06 -6.09 -3.01
CA THR A 93 15.59 -4.72 -3.22
C THR A 93 15.32 -4.02 -1.90
N ASN A 94 15.28 -2.69 -1.98
CA ASN A 94 14.77 -1.91 -0.85
C ASN A 94 13.27 -2.17 -0.74
N SER A 95 12.71 -1.92 0.44
CA SER A 95 11.29 -2.11 0.72
C SER A 95 10.58 -0.77 0.75
N TYR A 96 9.38 -0.73 0.20
CA TYR A 96 8.47 0.39 0.36
C TYR A 96 7.98 0.46 1.82
N LEU A 97 7.93 1.66 2.40
CA LEU A 97 7.61 1.83 3.82
C LEU A 97 6.29 2.61 4.00
N PRO A 98 5.48 2.26 5.01
CA PRO A 98 4.38 3.12 5.43
C PRO A 98 4.93 4.44 5.99
N ALA A 99 4.29 5.56 5.67
CA ALA A 99 4.69 6.87 6.20
C ALA A 99 4.26 7.06 7.66
N GLY A 100 3.20 6.35 8.07
CA GLY A 100 2.72 6.33 9.43
C GLY A 100 1.20 6.28 9.47
N THR A 101 0.65 6.61 10.63
CA THR A 101 -0.79 6.63 10.86
C THR A 101 -1.17 7.92 11.56
N LEU A 102 -2.16 8.63 11.03
CA LEU A 102 -2.80 9.76 11.67
C LEU A 102 -4.02 9.27 12.45
N HIS A 103 -4.05 9.58 13.74
CA HIS A 103 -5.20 9.32 14.60
C HIS A 103 -5.87 10.64 14.96
N ILE A 104 -7.18 10.73 14.75
CA ILE A 104 -7.99 11.89 15.13
C ILE A 104 -8.97 11.45 16.21
N LEU A 105 -8.83 12.00 17.41
CA LEU A 105 -9.67 11.65 18.55
C LEU A 105 -10.79 12.67 18.67
N PHE A 106 -12.05 12.23 18.54
CA PHE A 106 -13.20 13.14 18.55
C PHE A 106 -13.72 13.45 19.96
N GLY A 107 -13.33 12.67 20.97
CA GLY A 107 -13.72 12.89 22.38
C GLY A 107 -15.24 12.87 22.60
N ASN A 108 -16.00 12.29 21.66
CA ASN A 108 -17.45 12.25 21.68
C ASN A 108 -17.93 10.86 22.15
N GLU A 109 -18.81 10.83 23.15
CA GLU A 109 -19.36 9.57 23.66
C GLU A 109 -20.58 9.12 22.82
N GLY A 110 -21.17 7.96 23.15
CA GLY A 110 -22.42 7.48 22.54
C GLY A 110 -22.25 6.58 21.31
N ARG A 111 -23.34 5.97 20.85
CA ARG A 111 -23.35 5.05 19.70
C ARG A 111 -23.69 5.81 18.42
N ALA A 112 -22.91 5.58 17.37
CA ALA A 112 -23.23 6.10 16.04
C ALA A 112 -24.47 5.41 15.45
N ALA A 113 -25.32 6.20 14.80
CA ALA A 113 -26.49 5.76 14.05
C ALA A 113 -26.44 6.32 12.61
N ASP A 114 -27.21 5.71 11.70
CA ASP A 114 -27.32 6.11 10.29
C ASP A 114 -25.96 6.34 9.61
N PHE A 115 -25.04 5.41 9.86
CA PHE A 115 -23.66 5.50 9.36
C PHE A 115 -23.59 5.25 7.85
N LEU A 116 -22.87 6.11 7.15
CA LEU A 116 -22.53 5.97 5.75
C LEU A 116 -21.09 6.42 5.52
N ARG A 117 -20.34 5.62 4.78
CA ARG A 117 -19.04 5.99 4.23
C ARG A 117 -19.09 5.88 2.72
N GLU A 118 -18.67 6.91 2.01
CA GLU A 118 -18.73 6.98 0.56
C GLU A 118 -17.41 7.46 -0.06
N LEU A 119 -17.03 6.87 -1.19
CA LEU A 119 -16.00 7.39 -2.09
C LEU A 119 -16.67 7.85 -3.38
N ASP A 120 -16.58 9.14 -3.66
CA ASP A 120 -16.98 9.73 -4.93
C ASP A 120 -15.82 9.58 -5.94
N LEU A 121 -16.00 8.76 -6.96
CA LEU A 121 -14.96 8.50 -7.97
C LEU A 121 -14.79 9.68 -8.95
N ALA A 122 -15.79 10.56 -9.08
CA ALA A 122 -15.70 11.72 -9.96
C ALA A 122 -14.94 12.88 -9.31
N SER A 123 -15.11 13.08 -7.99
CA SER A 123 -14.41 14.13 -7.23
C SER A 123 -13.20 13.65 -6.45
N ALA A 124 -12.95 12.33 -6.42
CA ALA A 124 -11.89 11.69 -5.62
C ALA A 124 -11.95 12.07 -4.13
N CYS A 125 -13.16 12.14 -3.58
CA CYS A 125 -13.42 12.56 -2.21
C CYS A 125 -14.07 11.44 -1.40
N ALA A 126 -13.50 11.13 -0.23
CA ALA A 126 -14.13 10.27 0.76
C ALA A 126 -14.96 11.11 1.73
N LYS A 127 -16.14 10.63 2.11
CA LYS A 127 -17.00 11.26 3.11
C LYS A 127 -17.52 10.22 4.09
N ILE A 128 -17.62 10.62 5.36
CA ILE A 128 -18.10 9.76 6.44
C ILE A 128 -19.20 10.52 7.17
N LYS A 129 -20.42 9.98 7.13
CA LYS A 129 -21.62 10.61 7.66
C LYS A 129 -22.21 9.72 8.74
N TYR A 130 -22.58 10.31 9.86
CA TYR A 130 -23.29 9.59 10.93
C TYR A 130 -23.97 10.57 11.90
N PHE A 131 -24.89 10.03 12.70
CA PHE A 131 -25.48 10.73 13.83
C PHE A 131 -24.93 10.20 15.16
N LYS A 132 -24.66 11.10 16.09
CA LYS A 132 -24.28 10.79 17.49
C LYS A 132 -24.96 11.80 18.42
N PHE A 133 -25.69 11.32 19.43
CA PHE A 133 -26.49 12.16 20.35
C PHE A 133 -27.39 13.20 19.67
N SER A 134 -28.03 12.83 18.55
CA SER A 134 -28.85 13.73 17.73
C SER A 134 -28.08 14.85 17.02
N CYS A 135 -26.75 14.84 17.05
CA CYS A 135 -25.89 15.69 16.22
C CYS A 135 -25.44 14.94 14.97
N PHE A 136 -25.41 15.63 13.84
CA PHE A 136 -24.91 15.12 12.56
C PHE A 136 -23.41 15.44 12.40
N PHE A 137 -22.63 14.48 11.90
CA PHE A 137 -21.22 14.62 11.57
C PHE A 137 -21.01 14.24 10.09
N GLU A 138 -20.23 15.05 9.36
CA GLU A 138 -19.79 14.84 7.95
C GLU A 138 -18.35 15.32 7.75
#